data_AF-A0A5N6YU97-F1
#
_entry.id   AF-A0A5N6YU97-F1
#
_cell.length_a   1.000
_cell.length_b   1.000
_cell.length_c   1.000
_cell.angle_alpha   90.00
_cell.angle_beta   90.00
_cell.angle_gamma   90.00
#
_symmetry.space_group_name_H-M   'P 1'
#
loop_
_entity.id
_entity.type
_entity.pdbx_description
1 polymer ?
#
loop_
_entity_poly.entity_id
_entity_poly.type
_entity_poly.pdbx_seq_one_letter_code
_entity_poly.pdbx_strand_id
1 'polypeptide(L)'
;MHRTPKRAIDVPYLTLFKSREGPATELDEKAVYVHPSSILASLSPKEMPQYIVYSHLQQASPSLVSTEVPKVRMFPLVCPSGLQLSAIAHGTPLIEYGKPIGKTEPIDGIPPRRACWVIPSLVSEAGRGGWPLPAKKVVQKKDPKEGWIIEKFGA
;
A
#
# COMPACT_ATOMS: atom_id res chain seq x y z
N MET A 1 -21.46 -10.45 -4.97
CA MET A 1 -20.51 -11.54 -5.29
C MET A 1 -19.52 -11.01 -6.32
N HIS A 2 -18.27 -10.78 -5.93
CA HIS A 2 -17.25 -10.25 -6.83
C HIS A 2 -16.83 -11.33 -7.85
N ARG A 3 -17.00 -11.04 -9.13
CA ARG A 3 -16.69 -11.97 -10.22
C ARG A 3 -15.18 -11.99 -10.47
N THR A 4 -14.59 -13.17 -10.63
CA THR A 4 -13.17 -13.30 -11.00
C THR A 4 -12.86 -12.45 -12.24
N PRO A 5 -11.83 -11.57 -12.19
CA PRO A 5 -11.52 -10.66 -13.28
C PRO A 5 -11.05 -11.45 -14.51
N LYS A 6 -11.64 -11.12 -15.67
CA LYS A 6 -11.27 -11.73 -16.96
C LYS A 6 -10.23 -10.93 -17.74
N ARG A 7 -10.06 -9.65 -17.42
CA ARG A 7 -9.13 -8.72 -18.08
C ARG A 7 -8.39 -7.91 -17.02
N ALA A 8 -7.19 -7.40 -17.36
CA ALA A 8 -6.43 -6.50 -16.48
C ALA A 8 -7.26 -5.33 -15.95
N ILE A 9 -8.05 -4.69 -16.82
CA ILE A 9 -8.89 -3.54 -16.46
C ILE A 9 -10.09 -3.88 -15.56
N ASP A 10 -10.31 -5.16 -15.28
CA ASP A 10 -11.36 -5.63 -14.38
C ASP A 10 -10.77 -6.09 -13.02
N VAL A 11 -9.44 -6.09 -12.86
CA VAL A 11 -8.79 -6.37 -11.57
C VAL A 11 -9.03 -5.21 -10.61
N PRO A 12 -9.63 -5.47 -9.42
CA PRO A 12 -9.88 -4.42 -8.44
C PRO A 12 -8.61 -4.08 -7.66
N TYR A 13 -8.41 -2.79 -7.40
CA TYR A 13 -7.39 -2.28 -6.49
C TYR A 13 -8.04 -1.46 -5.39
N LEU A 14 -7.36 -1.40 -4.24
CA LEU A 14 -7.71 -0.48 -3.17
C LEU A 14 -6.70 0.67 -3.18
N THR A 15 -7.20 1.89 -3.04
CA THR A 15 -6.35 3.07 -2.81
C THR A 15 -5.97 3.17 -1.34
N LEU A 16 -4.81 3.76 -1.06
CA LEU A 16 -4.33 3.95 0.32
C LEU A 16 -5.28 4.91 1.04
N PHE A 17 -5.56 6.06 0.44
CA PHE A 17 -6.59 7.02 0.87
C PHE A 17 -7.95 6.69 0.25
N LYS A 18 -9.05 7.23 0.81
CA LYS A 18 -10.38 7.00 0.25
C LYS A 18 -10.48 7.55 -1.18
N SER A 19 -11.00 6.73 -2.09
CA SER A 19 -11.26 7.11 -3.49
C SER A 19 -12.63 7.77 -3.68
N ARG A 20 -13.51 7.67 -2.68
CA ARG A 20 -14.88 8.19 -2.68
C ARG A 20 -15.24 8.75 -1.32
N GLU A 21 -16.11 9.75 -1.35
CA GLU A 21 -16.77 10.27 -0.15
C GLU A 21 -17.97 9.38 0.23
N GLY A 22 -18.28 9.33 1.52
CA GLY A 22 -19.38 8.54 2.07
C GLY A 22 -19.00 7.13 2.57
N PRO A 23 -19.91 6.49 3.31
CA PRO A 23 -19.70 5.13 3.79
C PRO A 23 -19.79 4.15 2.61
N ALA A 24 -18.69 3.46 2.32
CA ALA A 24 -18.69 2.32 1.39
C ALA A 24 -18.73 1.02 2.20
N THR A 25 -19.73 0.19 1.95
CA THR A 25 -19.88 -1.12 2.60
C THR A 25 -19.28 -2.22 1.75
N GLU A 26 -19.47 -2.15 0.43
CA GLU A 26 -19.07 -3.21 -0.50
C GLU A 26 -17.66 -3.00 -1.09
N LEU A 27 -17.02 -4.09 -1.51
CA LEU A 27 -15.69 -4.03 -2.13
C LEU A 27 -15.73 -3.26 -3.46
N ASP A 28 -16.77 -3.47 -4.26
CA ASP A 28 -16.92 -2.84 -5.58
C ASP A 28 -17.09 -1.31 -5.48
N GLU A 29 -17.59 -0.82 -4.33
CA GLU A 29 -17.72 0.60 -4.04
C GLU A 29 -16.37 1.25 -3.71
N LYS A 30 -15.46 0.49 -3.09
CA LYS A 30 -14.11 0.92 -2.69
C LYS A 30 -13.08 0.72 -3.80
N ALA A 31 -13.35 -0.23 -4.70
CA ALA A 31 -12.42 -0.64 -5.73
C ALA A 31 -12.22 0.44 -6.78
N VAL A 32 -10.95 0.62 -7.15
CA VAL A 32 -10.51 1.37 -8.32
C VAL A 32 -9.94 0.40 -9.35
N TYR A 33 -10.03 0.74 -10.62
CA TYR A 33 -9.63 -0.14 -11.71
C TYR A 33 -8.65 0.57 -12.64
N VAL A 34 -7.77 -0.17 -13.30
CA VAL A 34 -6.87 0.44 -14.30
C VAL A 34 -7.67 1.04 -15.46
N HIS A 35 -7.27 2.23 -15.91
CA HIS A 35 -7.83 2.87 -17.10
C HIS A 35 -7.47 2.09 -18.38
N PRO A 36 -8.40 1.87 -19.32
CA PRO A 36 -8.15 1.08 -20.53
C PRO A 36 -7.04 1.59 -21.45
N SER A 37 -6.70 2.88 -21.37
CA SER A 37 -5.58 3.45 -22.15
C SER A 37 -4.20 3.17 -21.56
N SER A 38 -4.11 2.60 -20.35
CA SER A 38 -2.84 2.26 -19.74
C SER A 38 -2.19 1.08 -20.47
N ILE A 39 -0.86 1.07 -20.53
CA ILE A 39 -0.10 -0.10 -21.00
C ILE A 39 -0.39 -1.35 -20.15
N LEU A 40 -0.82 -1.21 -18.90
CA LEU A 40 -1.18 -2.34 -18.04
C LEU A 40 -2.46 -3.05 -18.53
N ALA A 41 -3.27 -2.41 -19.37
CA ALA A 41 -4.50 -3.01 -19.89
C ALA A 41 -4.26 -4.21 -20.82
N SER A 42 -3.05 -4.36 -21.38
CA SER A 42 -2.66 -5.49 -22.22
C SER A 42 -2.21 -6.72 -21.42
N LEU A 43 -1.97 -6.58 -20.12
CA LEU A 43 -1.56 -7.69 -19.25
C LEU A 43 -2.73 -8.66 -19.00
N SER A 44 -2.41 -9.89 -18.64
CA SER A 44 -3.40 -10.80 -18.07
C SER A 44 -3.72 -10.42 -16.62
N PRO A 45 -4.90 -10.80 -16.09
CA PRO A 45 -5.23 -10.57 -14.68
C PRO A 45 -4.20 -11.11 -13.67
N LYS A 46 -3.45 -12.16 -14.03
CA LYS A 46 -2.44 -12.78 -13.15
C LYS A 46 -1.11 -12.02 -13.13
N GLU A 47 -0.82 -11.26 -14.18
CA GLU A 47 0.40 -10.46 -14.31
C GLU A 47 0.24 -9.05 -13.72
N MET A 48 -0.98 -8.73 -13.27
CA MET A 48 -1.26 -7.41 -12.70
C MET A 48 -0.41 -7.16 -11.44
N PRO A 49 0.27 -6.00 -11.37
CA PRO A 49 1.22 -5.71 -10.29
C PRO A 49 0.51 -5.58 -8.95
N GLN A 50 1.18 -5.98 -7.87
CA GLN A 50 0.62 -5.89 -6.52
C GLN A 50 0.38 -4.43 -6.07
N TYR A 51 1.29 -3.52 -6.45
CA TYR A 51 1.19 -2.10 -6.10
C TYR A 51 1.33 -1.22 -7.34
N ILE A 52 0.54 -0.14 -7.37
CA ILE A 52 0.53 0.85 -8.43
C ILE A 52 0.54 2.24 -7.79
N VAL A 53 1.48 3.08 -8.22
CA VAL A 53 1.43 4.52 -7.99
C VAL A 53 0.73 5.14 -9.20
N TYR A 54 -0.25 6.01 -8.96
CA TYR A 54 -1.10 6.61 -9.98
C TYR A 54 -1.05 8.13 -9.92
N SER A 55 -1.34 8.80 -11.04
CA SER A 55 -1.38 10.27 -11.11
C SER A 55 -2.68 10.84 -10.58
N HIS A 56 -3.80 10.27 -11.02
CA HIS A 56 -5.14 10.71 -10.64
C HIS A 56 -6.15 9.57 -10.84
N LEU A 57 -7.33 9.77 -10.27
CA LEU A 57 -8.50 8.93 -10.46
C LEU A 57 -9.52 9.70 -11.30
N GLN A 58 -10.23 8.98 -12.16
CA GLN A 58 -11.31 9.54 -12.97
C GLN A 58 -12.54 8.64 -12.85
N GLN A 59 -13.68 9.25 -12.59
CA GLN A 59 -14.97 8.56 -12.62
C GLN A 59 -15.80 9.13 -13.77
N ALA A 60 -16.38 8.24 -14.58
CA ALA A 60 -17.34 8.67 -15.60
C ALA A 60 -18.63 9.16 -14.95
N SER A 61 -19.32 10.09 -15.60
CA SER A 61 -20.63 10.55 -15.14
C SER A 61 -21.62 9.38 -15.06
N PRO A 62 -22.52 9.36 -14.06
CA PRO A 62 -23.60 8.38 -13.99
C PRO A 62 -24.41 8.36 -15.29
N SER A 63 -24.71 7.15 -15.78
CA SER A 63 -25.58 6.98 -16.94
C SER A 63 -27.03 7.17 -16.53
N LEU A 64 -27.83 7.89 -17.31
CA LEU A 64 -29.28 8.00 -17.10
C LEU A 64 -30.02 6.70 -17.45
N VAL A 65 -29.35 5.77 -18.15
CA VAL A 65 -29.95 4.55 -18.72
C VAL A 65 -29.50 3.29 -17.96
N SER A 66 -28.37 3.35 -17.24
CA SER A 66 -27.85 2.23 -16.45
C SER A 66 -27.89 2.55 -14.96
N THR A 67 -28.32 1.59 -14.16
CA THR A 67 -28.26 1.64 -12.70
C THR A 67 -26.90 1.25 -12.14
N GLU A 68 -25.95 0.84 -12.99
CA GLU A 68 -24.60 0.49 -12.55
C GLU A 68 -23.81 1.73 -12.14
N VAL A 69 -23.22 1.67 -10.95
CA VAL A 69 -22.31 2.72 -10.46
C VAL A 69 -21.07 2.76 -11.36
N PRO A 70 -20.73 3.92 -11.98
CA PRO A 70 -19.57 4.02 -12.82
C PRO A 70 -18.29 3.64 -12.08
N LYS A 71 -17.45 2.79 -12.71
CA LYS A 71 -16.16 2.41 -12.17
C LYS A 71 -15.24 3.62 -12.07
N VAL A 72 -14.55 3.75 -10.94
CA VAL A 72 -13.43 4.70 -10.79
C VAL A 72 -12.21 4.11 -11.48
N ARG A 73 -11.61 4.88 -12.38
CA ARG A 73 -10.45 4.48 -13.19
C ARG A 73 -9.19 5.21 -12.73
N MET A 74 -8.13 4.49 -12.42
CA MET A 74 -6.82 5.05 -12.12
C MET A 74 -5.97 5.17 -13.38
N PHE A 75 -5.12 6.20 -13.43
CA PHE A 75 -4.07 6.36 -14.44
C PHE A 75 -2.70 6.01 -13.85
N PRO A 76 -2.18 4.80 -14.11
CA PRO A 76 -0.93 4.32 -13.53
C PRO A 76 0.29 5.13 -14.00
N LEU A 77 1.23 5.37 -13.09
CA LEU A 77 2.55 5.94 -13.37
C LEU A 77 3.65 4.87 -13.30
N VAL A 78 3.70 4.12 -12.20
CA VAL A 78 4.76 3.13 -11.95
C VAL A 78 4.25 2.01 -11.04
N CYS A 79 4.87 0.83 -11.16
CA CYS A 79 4.50 -0.38 -10.43
C CYS A 79 5.67 -0.85 -9.53
N PRO A 80 5.87 -0.24 -8.36
CA PRO A 80 6.98 -0.58 -7.48
C PRO A 80 6.74 -1.90 -6.73
N SER A 81 7.83 -2.54 -6.32
CA SER A 81 7.77 -3.64 -5.34
C SER A 81 7.47 -3.09 -3.93
N GLY A 82 7.00 -3.96 -3.03
CA GLY A 82 6.80 -3.58 -1.63
C GLY A 82 8.07 -3.11 -0.93
N LEU A 83 9.24 -3.64 -1.31
CA LEU A 83 10.54 -3.18 -0.79
C LEU A 83 10.89 -1.77 -1.28
N GLN A 84 10.62 -1.46 -2.55
CA GLN A 84 10.81 -0.11 -3.10
C GLN A 84 9.88 0.89 -2.42
N LEU A 85 8.61 0.53 -2.20
CA LEU A 85 7.67 1.37 -1.45
C LEU A 85 8.14 1.63 -0.02
N SER A 86 8.62 0.59 0.68
CA SER A 86 9.15 0.75 2.04
C SER A 86 10.36 1.70 2.07
N ALA A 87 11.23 1.63 1.07
CA ALA A 87 12.39 2.51 0.97
C ALA A 87 12.00 3.97 0.70
N ILE A 88 11.08 4.21 -0.24
CA ILE A 88 10.65 5.57 -0.63
C ILE A 88 9.82 6.24 0.47
N ALA A 89 8.95 5.49 1.16
CA ALA A 89 8.11 6.04 2.22
C ALA A 89 8.86 6.26 3.54
N HIS A 90 10.09 5.76 3.68
CA HIS A 90 10.88 5.94 4.90
C HIS A 90 11.08 7.43 5.23
N GLY A 91 10.94 7.78 6.51
CA GLY A 91 11.03 9.16 6.99
C GLY A 91 9.78 10.00 6.72
N THR A 92 8.74 9.42 6.10
CA THR A 92 7.45 10.08 5.90
C THR A 92 6.40 9.56 6.90
N PRO A 93 5.33 10.32 7.16
CA PRO A 93 4.19 9.84 7.95
C PRO A 93 3.39 8.70 7.30
N LEU A 94 3.72 8.30 6.06
CA LEU A 94 3.01 7.26 5.32
C LEU A 94 3.47 5.85 5.69
N ILE A 95 4.49 5.69 6.52
CA ILE A 95 5.01 4.38 6.92
C ILE A 95 5.13 4.25 8.43
N GLU A 96 4.63 3.13 8.93
CA GLU A 96 4.83 2.71 10.31
C GLU A 96 5.58 1.39 10.34
N TYR A 97 6.30 1.15 11.44
CA TYR A 97 7.04 -0.10 11.65
C TYR A 97 6.44 -0.84 12.83
N GLY A 98 6.03 -2.08 12.58
CA GLY A 98 5.50 -2.94 13.62
C GLY A 98 6.53 -3.35 14.67
N LYS A 99 6.06 -4.15 15.64
CA LYS A 99 6.95 -4.80 16.62
C LYS A 99 7.93 -5.75 15.91
N PRO A 100 9.11 -5.99 16.51
CA PRO A 100 10.02 -7.02 16.03
C PRO A 100 9.34 -8.37 15.84
N ILE A 101 9.64 -9.03 14.73
CA ILE A 101 9.26 -10.42 14.46
C ILE A 101 10.46 -11.33 14.70
N GLY A 102 10.23 -12.49 15.32
CA GLY A 102 11.29 -13.45 15.63
C GLY A 102 12.27 -12.96 16.71
N LYS A 103 13.52 -13.42 16.62
CA LYS A 103 14.57 -13.12 17.61
C LYS A 103 15.16 -11.73 17.37
N THR A 104 15.49 -11.05 18.47
CA THR A 104 16.24 -9.78 18.45
C THR A 104 17.68 -10.04 18.87
N GLU A 105 18.63 -9.45 18.15
CA GLU A 105 20.07 -9.54 18.41
C GLU A 105 20.51 -8.25 19.10
N PRO A 106 20.88 -8.25 20.39
CA PRO A 106 21.40 -7.05 21.05
C PRO A 106 22.73 -6.63 20.41
N ILE A 107 22.97 -5.32 20.31
CA ILE A 107 24.23 -4.74 19.83
C ILE A 107 24.79 -3.87 20.93
N ASP A 108 26.05 -4.11 21.29
CA ASP A 108 26.73 -3.35 22.34
C ASP A 108 26.81 -1.86 22.00
N GLY A 109 26.62 -1.04 23.04
CA GLY A 109 26.75 0.42 22.94
C GLY A 109 25.74 1.18 23.80
N ILE A 110 26.01 2.48 23.96
CA ILE A 110 25.14 3.42 24.66
C ILE A 110 24.64 4.46 23.64
N PRO A 111 23.33 4.70 23.53
CA PRO A 111 22.23 3.98 24.19
C PRO A 111 22.02 2.57 23.58
N PRO A 112 21.23 1.69 24.23
CA PRO A 112 21.02 0.31 23.79
C PRO A 112 20.56 0.19 22.34
N ARG A 113 21.13 -0.78 21.63
CA ARG A 113 20.80 -1.09 20.23
C ARG A 113 20.40 -2.57 20.08
N ARG A 114 19.62 -2.85 19.04
CA ARG A 114 19.29 -4.23 18.64
C ARG A 114 19.13 -4.32 17.13
N ALA A 115 19.56 -5.43 16.54
CA ALA A 115 19.13 -5.84 15.20
C ALA A 115 17.87 -6.71 15.31
N CYS A 116 16.88 -6.45 14.47
CA CYS A 116 15.66 -7.22 14.43
C CYS A 116 14.99 -7.14 13.05
N TRP A 117 14.07 -8.07 12.79
CA TRP A 117 13.17 -7.98 11.64
C TRP A 117 11.91 -7.25 12.05
N VAL A 118 11.43 -6.33 11.20
CA VAL A 118 10.15 -5.64 11.39
C VAL A 118 9.33 -5.74 10.11
N ILE A 119 8.00 -5.66 10.25
CA ILE A 119 7.09 -5.55 9.12
C ILE A 119 6.73 -4.06 8.99
N PRO A 120 7.18 -3.37 7.93
CA PRO A 120 6.69 -2.04 7.62
C PRO A 120 5.23 -2.11 7.16
N SER A 121 4.48 -1.05 7.40
CA SER A 121 3.10 -0.93 6.95
C SER A 121 2.90 0.46 6.33
N LEU A 122 2.35 0.52 5.11
CA LEU A 122 1.89 1.79 4.57
C LEU A 122 0.59 2.18 5.26
N VAL A 123 0.57 3.35 5.88
CA VAL A 123 -0.59 3.85 6.61
C VAL A 123 -1.28 4.94 5.83
N SER A 124 -2.61 4.99 6.00
CA SER A 124 -3.48 5.99 5.40
C SER A 124 -4.07 6.88 6.50
N GLU A 125 -5.31 7.35 6.31
CA GLU A 125 -6.08 8.02 7.36
C GLU A 125 -6.20 7.18 8.63
N ALA A 126 -6.23 7.86 9.78
CA ALA A 126 -6.43 7.25 11.08
C ALA A 126 -7.70 6.37 11.09
N GLY A 127 -7.58 5.16 11.63
CA GLY A 127 -8.68 4.19 11.70
C GLY A 127 -8.84 3.29 10.46
N ARG A 128 -8.07 3.51 9.39
CA ARG A 128 -8.01 2.60 8.25
C ARG A 128 -6.74 1.75 8.36
N GLY A 129 -6.89 0.42 8.29
CA GLY A 129 -5.78 -0.51 8.40
C GLY A 129 -4.72 -0.26 7.33
N GLY A 130 -3.45 -0.33 7.71
CA GLY A 130 -2.33 -0.15 6.79
C GLY A 130 -2.07 -1.38 5.90
N TRP A 131 -1.29 -1.19 4.84
CA TRP A 131 -0.86 -2.27 3.96
C TRP A 131 0.48 -2.83 4.43
N PRO A 132 0.53 -4.07 4.94
CA PRO A 132 1.78 -4.67 5.32
C PRO A 132 2.69 -4.81 4.09
N LEU A 133 3.93 -4.40 4.24
CA LEU A 133 5.00 -4.51 3.26
C LEU A 133 5.94 -5.67 3.64
N PRO A 134 6.80 -6.14 2.71
CA PRO A 134 7.76 -7.18 3.00
C PRO A 134 8.64 -6.85 4.22
N ALA A 135 8.91 -7.86 5.04
CA ALA A 135 9.71 -7.70 6.24
C ALA A 135 11.13 -7.22 5.93
N LYS A 136 11.70 -6.42 6.83
CA LYS A 136 13.03 -5.81 6.65
C LYS A 136 13.86 -5.95 7.92
N LYS A 137 15.15 -6.28 7.76
CA LYS A 137 16.11 -6.26 8.87
C LYS A 137 16.49 -4.80 9.15
N VAL A 138 16.43 -4.42 10.42
CA VAL A 138 16.73 -3.06 10.90
C VAL A 138 17.61 -3.12 12.13
N VAL A 139 18.38 -2.06 12.34
CA VAL A 139 19.00 -1.75 13.62
C VAL A 139 18.15 -0.68 14.29
N GLN A 140 17.64 -0.99 15.47
CA GLN A 140 16.91 -0.04 16.30
C GLN A 140 17.79 0.47 17.43
N LYS A 141 17.65 1.75 17.73
CA LYS A 141 18.27 2.44 18.87
C LYS A 141 17.18 2.85 19.84
N LYS A 142 17.43 2.70 21.14
CA LYS A 142 16.50 3.18 22.17
C LYS A 142 16.62 4.69 22.34
N ASP A 143 15.59 5.41 21.93
CA ASP A 143 15.37 6.83 22.15
C ASP A 143 14.57 7.05 23.46
N PRO A 144 14.94 8.03 24.31
CA PRO A 144 14.23 8.32 25.56
C PRO A 144 12.77 8.78 25.38
N LYS A 145 12.42 9.41 24.25
CA LYS A 145 11.10 9.98 23.98
C LYS A 145 10.24 9.04 23.15
N GLU A 146 10.81 8.50 22.08
CA GLU A 146 10.07 7.73 21.06
C GLU A 146 10.21 6.21 21.22
N GLY A 147 11.03 5.74 22.18
CA GLY A 147 11.27 4.32 22.37
C GLY A 147 12.20 3.74 21.30
N TRP A 148 11.86 2.62 20.69
CA TRP A 148 12.76 1.98 19.71
C TRP A 148 12.59 2.60 18.32
N ILE A 149 13.53 3.44 17.92
CA ILE A 149 13.56 4.08 16.60
C ILE A 149 14.51 3.32 15.67
N ILE A 150 14.24 3.33 14.37
CA ILE A 150 15.14 2.73 13.37
C ILE A 150 16.33 3.66 13.17
N GLU A 151 17.53 3.17 13.48
CA GLU A 151 18.79 3.89 13.25
C GLU A 151 19.33 3.60 11.84
N LYS A 152 19.29 2.34 11.41
CA LYS A 152 19.80 1.88 10.11
C LYS A 152 18.97 0.74 9.56
N PHE A 153 18.88 0.66 8.25
CA PHE A 153 18.42 -0.55 7.57
C PHE A 153 19.57 -1.53 7.40
N GLY A 154 19.32 -2.81 7.67
CA GLY A 154 20.25 -3.87 7.32
C GLY A 154 20.41 -3.94 5.80
N ALA A 155 21.63 -4.18 5.35
CA ALA A 155 21.90 -4.62 3.99
C ALA A 155 21.29 -6.02 3.76
#